data_AF-A0A8S0SB15-F1
#
_entry.id   AF-A0A8S0SB15-F1
#
_cell.length_a   1.000
_cell.length_b   1.000
_cell.length_c   1.000
_cell.angle_alpha   90.00
_cell.angle_beta   90.00
_cell.angle_gamma   90.00
#
_symmetry.space_group_name_H-M   'P 1'
#
loop_
_entity.id
_entity.type
_entity.pdbx_description
1 polymer ?
#
loop_
_entity_poly.entity_id
_entity_poly.type
_entity_poly.pdbx_seq_one_letter_code
_entity_poly.pdbx_strand_id
1 'polypeptide(L)'
;MVKYQRYNLYNHWKKNKEHVVHDDEESYLRSICGNSGYCNKKPSPKLLYFTVLSLISCSLILAPQILSSNSNFSVFWLGSEPDGNGLCSSVPNGTICCDRSSMRSDICIMKGDVRTHSASSSIFLYRNNGVNDFVSAPSNDENDELEVIQHEKIKPYSRKWETSVMDTIDELNLKVKGKESSIHHRCDVQHNVTAVFFSTGGYTGNLYHEFNDGILPLYITSQHLNKKVVFVILEYHNWWIMKYGDILSQLSDFPAIDFSGDKRIHCFPEAIVGLRIHDELTVNSSLMEGNKTIRDFRELLNQAYWPRIRGLIQEEEGEAQLKTEKSALSPSSDNLIDTIKEKQESKRPKLVIVSRNGSRAINNEDLLVKMAEDIGFVVEVLRPQRTSELAKTYRVLNSSDVMIGVHGAAMTHFLFMKPGSVFIQVIPLGTDWAAETYYGEPAVKFGLRYIGYKILPKESSLYVDYDKYDPVLIDPQSVNDRGWEFTKKIYLDRQTVRLHLGRFRKRLLRVYYYSIAQKKKSLHRQSQ
;
A
#
# COMPACT_ATOMS: atom_id res chain seq x y z
N MET A 1 22.44 -9.62 14.42
CA MET A 1 22.57 -9.70 12.94
C MET A 1 21.63 -8.74 12.18
N VAL A 2 20.48 -8.34 12.73
CA VAL A 2 19.49 -7.43 12.09
C VAL A 2 19.91 -5.94 12.00
N LYS A 3 20.80 -5.45 12.88
CA LYS A 3 21.33 -4.06 12.83
C LYS A 3 22.28 -3.81 11.63
N TYR A 4 22.98 -4.83 11.16
CA TYR A 4 24.02 -4.68 10.14
C TYR A 4 23.43 -4.62 8.71
N GLN A 5 22.30 -5.30 8.47
CA GLN A 5 21.64 -5.30 7.16
C GLN A 5 20.93 -3.97 6.86
N ARG A 6 20.37 -3.27 7.85
CA ARG A 6 19.81 -1.90 7.67
C ARG A 6 20.88 -0.87 7.31
N TYR A 7 22.10 -1.01 7.85
CA TYR A 7 23.22 -0.10 7.55
C TYR A 7 23.74 -0.27 6.11
N ASN A 8 23.75 -1.50 5.59
CA ASN A 8 24.23 -1.79 4.24
C ASN A 8 23.23 -1.36 3.15
N LEU A 9 21.92 -1.50 3.37
CA LEU A 9 20.91 -0.93 2.45
C LEU A 9 20.99 0.61 2.40
N TYR A 10 21.21 1.25 3.54
CA TYR A 10 21.37 2.72 3.62
C TYR A 10 22.62 3.23 2.89
N ASN A 11 23.76 2.56 3.02
CA ASN A 11 24.99 2.96 2.34
C ASN A 11 25.02 2.63 0.85
N HIS A 12 24.39 1.52 0.44
CA HIS A 12 24.24 1.21 -0.98
C HIS A 12 23.34 2.24 -1.68
N TRP A 13 22.31 2.73 -0.99
CA TRP A 13 21.41 3.78 -1.49
C TRP A 13 22.06 5.16 -1.54
N LYS A 14 22.94 5.52 -0.59
CA LYS A 14 23.68 6.80 -0.59
C LYS A 14 24.63 6.92 -1.79
N LYS A 15 25.25 5.82 -2.23
CA LYS A 15 26.17 5.81 -3.40
C LYS A 15 25.46 6.05 -4.73
N ASN A 16 24.18 5.72 -4.85
CA ASN A 16 23.40 5.92 -6.09
C ASN A 16 22.78 7.33 -6.19
N LYS A 17 23.00 8.21 -5.21
CA LYS A 17 22.37 9.54 -5.11
C LYS A 17 23.20 10.69 -5.70
N GLU A 18 24.42 10.44 -6.16
CA GLU A 18 25.27 11.47 -6.80
C GLU A 18 24.92 11.75 -8.27
N HIS A 19 23.93 11.05 -8.84
CA HIS A 19 23.50 11.24 -10.23
C HIS A 19 21.99 11.48 -10.39
N VAL A 20 21.40 12.44 -9.66
CA VAL A 20 20.13 13.07 -10.08
C VAL A 20 20.09 14.55 -9.67
N VAL A 21 20.42 15.40 -10.66
CA VAL A 21 20.08 16.83 -10.89
C VAL A 21 19.76 17.71 -9.66
N HIS A 22 20.76 18.51 -9.27
CA HIS A 22 20.56 19.82 -8.65
C HIS A 22 20.35 20.85 -9.76
N ASP A 23 19.25 21.62 -9.71
CA ASP A 23 19.09 22.83 -10.51
C ASP A 23 19.31 24.06 -9.62
N ASP A 24 20.09 24.98 -10.19
CA ASP A 24 20.72 26.16 -9.61
C ASP A 24 19.76 27.29 -9.22
N GLU A 25 20.03 27.95 -8.09
CA GLU A 25 19.69 29.37 -7.86
C GLU A 25 20.71 29.98 -6.89
N GLU A 26 21.88 30.39 -7.37
CA GLU A 26 22.64 31.49 -6.75
C GLU A 26 23.57 32.16 -7.77
N SER A 27 23.01 33.07 -8.57
CA SER A 27 23.78 34.13 -9.23
C SER A 27 23.00 35.43 -9.14
N TYR A 28 23.73 36.55 -9.06
CA TYR A 28 23.31 37.92 -8.76
C TYR A 28 23.36 38.33 -7.27
N LEU A 29 24.58 38.66 -6.81
CA LEU A 29 24.86 39.97 -6.20
C LEU A 29 26.36 40.33 -6.29
N ARG A 30 26.65 41.13 -7.31
CA ARG A 30 27.59 42.27 -7.37
C ARG A 30 29.01 42.17 -6.76
N SER A 31 29.97 42.24 -7.69
CA SER A 31 31.31 42.84 -7.59
C SER A 31 31.36 44.20 -6.86
N ILE A 32 32.39 44.42 -6.02
CA ILE A 32 33.36 45.55 -6.06
C ILE A 32 34.23 45.58 -4.76
N CYS A 33 35.52 45.92 -4.94
CA CYS A 33 36.62 46.16 -3.98
C CYS A 33 37.29 44.89 -3.38
N GLY A 34 38.60 44.67 -3.39
CA GLY A 34 39.76 45.55 -3.61
C GLY A 34 40.72 45.41 -2.42
N ASN A 35 41.83 44.68 -2.64
CA ASN A 35 43.11 44.58 -1.90
C ASN A 35 43.21 44.77 -0.36
N SER A 36 43.93 43.83 0.24
CA SER A 36 45.05 44.01 1.20
C SER A 36 44.90 43.25 2.52
N GLY A 37 45.99 42.59 2.96
CA GLY A 37 46.28 42.41 4.38
C GLY A 37 46.34 40.98 4.92
N TYR A 38 47.53 40.37 4.78
CA TYR A 38 48.14 39.30 5.57
C TYR A 38 47.47 38.86 6.89
N CYS A 39 47.40 37.53 7.13
CA CYS A 39 47.79 36.91 8.40
C CYS A 39 48.12 35.41 8.25
N ASN A 40 49.29 35.03 8.79
CA ASN A 40 49.92 33.71 8.80
C ASN A 40 49.13 32.60 9.54
N LYS A 41 49.27 31.33 9.12
CA LYS A 41 49.40 30.17 10.03
C LYS A 41 49.89 28.88 9.31
N LYS A 42 50.71 28.12 10.06
CA LYS A 42 51.57 26.96 9.76
C LYS A 42 50.88 25.72 9.15
N PRO A 43 51.63 24.81 8.48
CA PRO A 43 51.14 23.51 8.02
C PRO A 43 51.36 22.40 9.06
N SER A 44 50.44 21.43 9.16
CA SER A 44 50.62 20.17 9.89
C SER A 44 49.63 19.09 9.35
N PRO A 45 49.86 17.78 9.57
CA PRO A 45 50.01 16.82 8.47
C PRO A 45 48.89 15.78 8.40
N LYS A 46 48.47 15.38 7.19
CA LYS A 46 47.57 14.22 6.97
C LYS A 46 47.97 13.39 5.76
N LEU A 47 49.23 12.95 5.72
CA LEU A 47 49.73 12.04 4.70
C LEU A 47 50.52 10.90 5.35
N LEU A 48 49.88 10.14 6.25
CA LEU A 48 50.46 8.95 6.87
C LEU A 48 49.42 7.94 7.40
N TYR A 49 48.16 8.02 6.97
CA TYR A 49 47.11 7.08 7.41
C TYR A 49 46.64 6.11 6.32
N PHE A 50 47.15 6.22 5.09
CA PHE A 50 46.77 5.36 3.97
C PHE A 50 47.71 4.17 3.73
N THR A 51 48.86 4.09 4.40
CA THR A 51 49.84 3.01 4.21
C THR A 51 49.78 1.91 5.27
N VAL A 52 49.00 2.07 6.35
CA VAL A 52 48.88 1.06 7.43
C VAL A 52 47.66 0.15 7.28
N LEU A 53 46.58 0.59 6.61
CA LEU A 53 45.40 -0.25 6.38
C LEU A 53 45.55 -1.23 5.20
N SER A 54 46.52 -0.99 4.31
CA SER A 54 46.81 -1.90 3.18
C SER A 54 47.51 -3.20 3.61
N LEU A 55 48.23 -3.20 4.75
CA LEU A 55 49.03 -4.34 5.20
C LEU A 55 48.29 -5.28 6.18
N ILE A 56 47.10 -4.90 6.65
CA ILE A 56 46.24 -5.79 7.47
C ILE A 56 45.29 -6.62 6.56
N SER A 57 45.15 -6.23 5.28
CA SER A 57 44.33 -6.98 4.31
C SER A 57 45.03 -8.19 3.67
N CYS A 58 46.36 -8.30 3.81
CA CYS A 58 47.15 -9.40 3.22
C CYS A 58 47.49 -10.54 4.18
N SER A 59 47.05 -10.49 5.44
CA SER A 59 47.41 -11.51 6.46
C SER A 59 46.29 -12.51 6.79
N LEU A 60 45.16 -12.48 6.07
CA LEU A 60 44.04 -13.43 6.31
C LEU A 60 43.68 -14.29 5.09
N ILE A 61 44.51 -14.28 4.04
CA ILE A 61 44.31 -15.10 2.83
C ILE A 61 45.25 -16.32 2.78
N LEU A 62 46.17 -16.49 3.74
CA LEU A 62 47.08 -17.64 3.78
C LEU A 62 47.24 -18.21 5.19
N ALA A 63 46.26 -19.04 5.61
CA ALA A 63 46.49 -20.21 6.46
C ALA A 63 45.19 -21.05 6.61
N PRO A 64 45.00 -22.11 5.80
CA PRO A 64 44.22 -23.27 6.19
C PRO A 64 45.11 -24.24 6.98
N GLN A 65 44.47 -25.12 7.77
CA GLN A 65 45.04 -26.27 8.51
C GLN A 65 45.42 -25.99 9.96
N ILE A 66 44.49 -26.31 10.88
CA ILE A 66 44.63 -27.20 12.04
C ILE A 66 43.28 -27.16 12.78
N LEU A 67 42.74 -28.35 13.11
CA LEU A 67 41.45 -28.68 13.75
C LEU A 67 40.30 -29.03 12.80
N SER A 68 40.41 -30.25 12.29
CA SER A 68 39.34 -31.16 11.90
C SER A 68 38.40 -31.53 13.06
N SER A 69 37.08 -31.42 12.87
CA SER A 69 36.13 -32.47 13.26
C SER A 69 34.85 -32.41 12.41
N ASN A 70 34.35 -33.59 12.06
CA ASN A 70 33.40 -33.85 10.98
C ASN A 70 31.97 -33.38 11.26
N SER A 71 31.35 -32.70 10.30
CA SER A 71 29.93 -32.87 9.99
C SER A 71 29.70 -32.57 8.51
N ASN A 72 29.25 -33.58 7.76
CA ASN A 72 28.98 -33.50 6.33
C ASN A 72 27.80 -32.54 6.08
N PHE A 73 28.08 -31.36 5.54
CA PHE A 73 27.08 -30.52 4.90
C PHE A 73 27.57 -30.24 3.47
N SER A 74 27.02 -30.95 2.49
CA SER A 74 27.37 -30.74 1.09
C SER A 74 26.72 -29.44 0.61
N VAL A 75 27.51 -28.39 0.55
CA VAL A 75 27.21 -27.18 -0.23
C VAL A 75 27.91 -27.33 -1.57
N PHE A 76 27.13 -27.49 -2.65
CA PHE A 76 27.59 -27.13 -3.99
C PHE A 76 26.71 -26.03 -4.55
N TRP A 77 27.36 -24.91 -4.84
CA TRP A 77 26.87 -23.74 -5.53
C TRP A 77 26.68 -24.02 -7.02
N LEU A 78 25.69 -23.39 -7.67
CA LEU A 78 25.96 -22.43 -8.75
C LEU A 78 24.69 -21.63 -9.09
N GLY A 79 24.88 -20.34 -9.35
CA GLY A 79 23.83 -19.43 -9.78
C GLY A 79 23.16 -19.90 -11.07
N SER A 80 21.84 -19.94 -11.01
CA SER A 80 20.95 -19.81 -12.15
C SER A 80 19.93 -18.76 -11.71
N GLU A 81 19.82 -17.68 -12.47
CA GLU A 81 18.64 -16.81 -12.37
C GLU A 81 17.42 -17.70 -12.61
N PRO A 82 16.43 -17.75 -11.71
CA PRO A 82 15.22 -18.46 -12.02
C PRO A 82 14.48 -17.64 -13.08
N ASP A 83 14.38 -18.21 -14.28
CA ASP A 83 13.35 -17.84 -15.24
C ASP A 83 12.03 -17.60 -14.49
N GLY A 84 11.36 -16.49 -14.82
CA GLY A 84 10.24 -15.89 -14.08
C GLY A 84 8.95 -16.71 -13.99
N ASN A 85 9.03 -17.94 -13.48
CA ASN A 85 7.92 -18.70 -12.93
C ASN A 85 8.11 -18.78 -11.41
N GLY A 86 7.25 -18.09 -10.65
CA GLY A 86 7.32 -18.05 -9.19
C GLY A 86 7.27 -19.44 -8.54
N LEU A 87 7.78 -19.54 -7.31
CA LEU A 87 7.66 -20.76 -6.52
C LEU A 87 6.17 -21.15 -6.41
N CYS A 88 5.86 -22.44 -6.61
CA CYS A 88 4.50 -22.98 -6.74
C CYS A 88 3.72 -22.62 -8.03
N SER A 89 4.39 -22.26 -9.13
CA SER A 89 3.70 -22.02 -10.43
C SER A 89 3.01 -23.26 -11.02
N SER A 90 3.49 -24.46 -10.70
CA SER A 90 2.90 -25.74 -11.13
C SER A 90 2.77 -26.66 -9.91
N VAL A 91 1.56 -26.73 -9.35
CA VAL A 91 1.23 -27.64 -8.23
C VAL A 91 0.48 -28.85 -8.80
N PRO A 92 1.04 -30.08 -8.68
CA PRO A 92 0.33 -31.30 -9.08
C PRO A 92 -0.96 -31.53 -8.28
N ASN A 93 -1.91 -32.22 -8.91
CA ASN A 93 -3.15 -32.61 -8.23
C ASN A 93 -2.84 -33.54 -7.03
N GLY A 94 -3.49 -33.30 -5.89
CA GLY A 94 -3.27 -34.00 -4.63
C GLY A 94 -2.00 -33.57 -3.89
N THR A 95 -1.42 -32.41 -4.20
CA THR A 95 -0.26 -31.85 -3.48
C THR A 95 -0.53 -30.45 -2.93
N ILE A 96 0.29 -30.06 -1.97
CA ILE A 96 0.38 -28.71 -1.44
C ILE A 96 1.78 -28.16 -1.72
N CYS A 97 1.86 -26.87 -2.06
CA CYS A 97 3.12 -26.14 -2.20
C CYS A 97 3.00 -24.82 -1.43
N CYS A 98 3.98 -24.51 -0.57
CA CYS A 98 4.02 -23.26 0.18
C CYS A 98 5.26 -22.45 -0.20
N ASP A 99 5.04 -21.24 -0.71
CA ASP A 99 6.09 -20.23 -0.88
C ASP A 99 6.17 -19.35 0.37
N ARG A 100 7.32 -19.45 1.05
CA ARG A 100 7.68 -18.70 2.26
C ARG A 100 8.84 -17.73 2.01
N SER A 101 9.24 -17.55 0.75
CA SER A 101 10.42 -16.75 0.37
C SER A 101 10.22 -15.25 0.62
N SER A 102 8.98 -14.78 0.48
CA SER A 102 8.63 -13.39 0.72
C SER A 102 8.77 -13.05 2.20
N MET A 103 9.39 -11.89 2.47
CA MET A 103 9.38 -11.30 3.82
C MET A 103 8.01 -10.76 4.22
N ARG A 104 7.12 -10.56 3.24
CA ARG A 104 5.86 -9.83 3.43
C ARG A 104 4.66 -10.73 3.70
N SER A 105 4.60 -11.86 3.03
CA SER A 105 3.49 -12.80 3.17
C SER A 105 3.97 -14.21 2.88
N ASP A 106 3.21 -15.17 3.39
CA ASP A 106 3.30 -16.56 2.97
C ASP A 106 2.12 -16.89 2.07
N ILE A 107 2.33 -17.82 1.13
CA ILE A 107 1.27 -18.33 0.26
C ILE A 107 1.39 -19.83 0.12
N CYS A 108 0.29 -20.56 0.27
CA CYS A 108 0.21 -21.99 0.02
C CYS A 108 -0.86 -22.27 -1.03
N ILE A 109 -0.57 -23.18 -1.96
CA ILE A 109 -1.51 -23.62 -2.99
C ILE A 109 -1.77 -25.11 -2.80
N MET A 110 -3.04 -25.48 -2.67
CA MET A 110 -3.54 -26.85 -2.55
C MET A 110 -4.37 -27.16 -3.79
N LYS A 111 -4.07 -28.24 -4.50
CA LYS A 111 -4.81 -28.61 -5.72
C LYS A 111 -5.40 -30.01 -5.59
N GLY A 112 -6.69 -30.15 -5.89
CA GLY A 112 -7.42 -31.43 -5.83
C GLY A 112 -8.70 -31.35 -5.02
N ASP A 113 -9.02 -32.40 -4.27
CA ASP A 113 -10.20 -32.45 -3.41
C ASP A 113 -9.93 -31.68 -2.10
N VAL A 114 -10.10 -30.36 -2.16
CA VAL A 114 -9.88 -29.45 -1.04
C VAL A 114 -11.18 -29.22 -0.29
N ARG A 115 -11.21 -29.43 1.03
CA ARG A 115 -12.40 -29.29 1.86
C ARG A 115 -12.15 -28.41 3.08
N THR A 116 -13.04 -27.46 3.35
CA THR A 116 -12.96 -26.61 4.54
C THR A 116 -13.46 -27.34 5.78
N HIS A 117 -12.85 -27.05 6.93
CA HIS A 117 -13.37 -27.48 8.21
C HIS A 117 -13.15 -26.38 9.26
N SER A 118 -14.16 -25.52 9.40
CA SER A 118 -14.07 -24.31 10.22
C SER A 118 -13.96 -24.59 11.71
N ALA A 119 -14.57 -25.67 12.21
CA ALA A 119 -14.53 -26.03 13.63
C ALA A 119 -13.12 -26.33 14.16
N SER A 120 -12.19 -26.77 13.31
CA SER A 120 -10.79 -27.04 13.68
C SER A 120 -9.80 -26.11 12.98
N SER A 121 -10.27 -24.98 12.44
CA SER A 121 -9.46 -24.04 11.64
C SER A 121 -8.56 -24.76 10.63
N SER A 122 -9.13 -25.72 9.90
CA SER A 122 -8.39 -26.61 9.02
C SER A 122 -8.91 -26.58 7.59
N ILE A 123 -8.00 -26.80 6.64
CA ILE A 123 -8.29 -27.08 5.24
C ILE A 123 -7.68 -28.44 4.93
N PHE A 124 -8.50 -29.37 4.48
CA PHE A 124 -8.08 -30.72 4.14
C PHE A 124 -7.88 -30.85 2.64
N LEU A 125 -6.82 -31.54 2.22
CA LEU A 125 -6.64 -32.02 0.85
C LEU A 125 -6.66 -33.54 0.86
N TYR A 126 -7.59 -34.14 0.13
CA TYR A 126 -7.66 -35.59 -0.02
C TYR A 126 -6.88 -36.04 -1.26
N ARG A 127 -5.89 -36.90 -1.03
CA ARG A 127 -5.09 -37.53 -2.09
C ARG A 127 -5.63 -38.93 -2.38
N ASN A 128 -5.77 -39.27 -3.66
CA ASN A 128 -5.87 -40.68 -4.07
C ASN A 128 -4.49 -41.31 -3.86
N ASN A 129 -4.37 -42.30 -2.98
CA ASN A 129 -3.15 -43.10 -2.93
C ASN A 129 -3.00 -43.79 -4.30
N GLY A 130 -1.87 -43.59 -4.96
CA GLY A 130 -1.48 -44.46 -6.07
C GLY A 130 -1.37 -45.89 -5.54
N VAL A 131 -1.70 -46.88 -6.36
CA VAL A 131 -1.81 -48.32 -6.03
C VAL A 131 -0.52 -48.97 -5.48
N ASN A 132 0.53 -48.19 -5.15
CA ASN A 132 1.85 -48.71 -4.77
C ASN A 132 2.38 -48.34 -3.38
N ASP A 133 1.63 -47.66 -2.50
CA ASP A 133 2.00 -47.58 -1.07
C ASP A 133 1.20 -48.61 -0.27
N PHE A 134 1.63 -49.86 -0.34
CA PHE A 134 1.22 -50.91 0.59
C PHE A 134 2.03 -50.76 1.88
N VAL A 135 1.42 -50.23 2.95
CA VAL A 135 1.75 -50.64 4.32
C VAL A 135 0.48 -50.73 5.18
N SER A 136 0.05 -51.98 5.37
CA SER A 136 -0.46 -52.63 6.59
C SER A 136 -1.58 -52.04 7.45
N ALA A 137 -2.74 -52.71 7.33
CA ALA A 137 -3.66 -53.22 8.37
C ALA A 137 -4.48 -52.24 9.25
N PRO A 138 -5.76 -52.57 9.53
CA PRO A 138 -6.67 -51.73 10.31
C PRO A 138 -6.41 -51.89 11.81
N SER A 139 -6.00 -50.82 12.49
CA SER A 139 -6.08 -50.70 13.94
C SER A 139 -7.40 -50.03 14.33
N ASN A 140 -8.21 -50.75 15.12
CA ASN A 140 -9.47 -50.28 15.71
C ASN A 140 -9.22 -49.26 16.83
N ASP A 141 -8.68 -48.09 16.52
CA ASP A 141 -8.60 -46.97 17.47
C ASP A 141 -9.42 -45.79 16.95
N GLU A 142 -10.44 -45.41 17.72
CA GLU A 142 -11.39 -44.31 17.50
C GLU A 142 -10.76 -42.91 17.68
N ASN A 143 -9.50 -42.73 17.30
CA ASN A 143 -8.85 -41.44 17.30
C ASN A 143 -8.73 -40.91 15.87
N ASP A 144 -9.41 -39.79 15.61
CA ASP A 144 -9.49 -39.04 14.34
C ASP A 144 -8.13 -38.44 13.85
N GLU A 145 -7.03 -38.89 14.46
CA GLU A 145 -5.62 -38.64 14.10
C GLU A 145 -5.11 -39.58 12.99
N LEU A 146 -5.99 -40.38 12.37
CA LEU A 146 -5.67 -41.25 11.22
C LEU A 146 -5.02 -40.45 10.07
N GLU A 147 -3.74 -40.77 9.84
CA GLU A 147 -2.77 -40.39 8.80
C GLU A 147 -2.93 -39.00 8.16
N VAL A 148 -2.48 -37.97 8.89
CA VAL A 148 -2.06 -36.71 8.26
C VAL A 148 -0.73 -36.94 7.55
N ILE A 149 -0.76 -37.03 6.22
CA ILE A 149 0.41 -37.28 5.36
C ILE A 149 1.35 -36.06 5.35
N GLN A 150 0.77 -34.87 5.35
CA GLN A 150 1.50 -33.60 5.39
C GLN A 150 0.69 -32.56 6.15
N HIS A 151 1.36 -31.76 6.99
CA HIS A 151 0.75 -30.69 7.77
C HIS A 151 1.55 -29.40 7.62
N GLU A 152 0.89 -28.36 7.10
CA GLU A 152 1.41 -27.00 7.05
C GLU A 152 0.57 -26.07 7.91
N LYS A 153 1.18 -24.99 8.40
CA LYS A 153 0.52 -23.95 9.19
C LYS A 153 0.69 -22.59 8.54
N ILE A 154 -0.36 -21.79 8.48
CA ILE A 154 -0.28 -20.47 7.84
C ILE A 154 -1.23 -19.49 8.49
N LYS A 155 -0.75 -18.26 8.67
CA LYS A 155 -1.56 -17.09 9.04
C LYS A 155 -1.69 -16.21 7.79
N PRO A 156 -2.85 -16.21 7.10
CA PRO A 156 -2.95 -15.67 5.74
C PRO A 156 -3.14 -14.13 5.74
N TYR A 157 -2.12 -13.42 6.23
CA TYR A 157 -2.08 -11.95 6.34
C TYR A 157 -0.74 -11.40 5.86
N SER A 158 -0.74 -10.27 5.14
CA SER A 158 0.43 -9.77 4.40
C SER A 158 1.36 -8.86 5.22
N ARG A 159 1.59 -9.23 6.48
CA ARG A 159 2.44 -8.55 7.46
C ARG A 159 3.37 -9.52 8.17
N LYS A 160 3.84 -10.56 7.48
CA LYS A 160 4.61 -11.70 8.05
C LYS A 160 5.77 -11.27 8.95
N TRP A 161 6.43 -10.15 8.65
CA TRP A 161 7.57 -9.62 9.41
C TRP A 161 7.19 -9.00 10.77
N GLU A 162 5.91 -8.74 11.03
CA GLU A 162 5.42 -7.99 12.19
C GLU A 162 4.74 -8.91 13.20
N THR A 163 5.54 -9.49 14.10
CA THR A 163 5.11 -10.53 15.05
C THR A 163 3.89 -10.12 15.88
N SER A 164 3.88 -8.90 16.44
CA SER A 164 2.78 -8.44 17.32
C SER A 164 1.41 -8.43 16.63
N VAL A 165 1.37 -8.16 15.33
CA VAL A 165 0.13 -8.17 14.54
C VAL A 165 -0.18 -9.59 14.11
N MET A 166 0.84 -10.34 13.66
CA MET A 166 0.65 -11.74 13.27
C MET A 166 0.17 -12.61 14.44
N ASP A 167 0.50 -12.28 15.69
CA ASP A 167 0.01 -12.98 16.88
C ASP A 167 -1.51 -12.86 17.04
N THR A 168 -2.14 -11.81 16.49
CA THR A 168 -3.60 -11.64 16.52
C THR A 168 -4.32 -12.30 15.35
N ILE A 169 -3.59 -12.83 14.36
CA ILE A 169 -4.18 -13.44 13.16
C ILE A 169 -4.43 -14.93 13.39
N ASP A 170 -5.63 -15.37 13.03
CA ASP A 170 -6.03 -16.77 13.11
C ASP A 170 -5.12 -17.67 12.23
N GLU A 171 -4.67 -18.78 12.80
CA GLU A 171 -3.82 -19.76 12.12
C GLU A 171 -4.66 -20.88 11.49
N LEU A 172 -4.42 -21.12 10.20
CA LEU A 172 -4.99 -22.25 9.46
C LEU A 172 -4.04 -23.44 9.46
N ASN A 173 -4.63 -24.62 9.62
CA ASN A 173 -3.95 -25.91 9.47
C ASN A 173 -4.27 -26.50 8.10
N LEU A 174 -3.27 -26.64 7.25
CA LEU A 174 -3.43 -27.25 5.93
C LEU A 174 -2.96 -28.70 6.04
N LYS A 175 -3.88 -29.65 5.89
CA LYS A 175 -3.63 -31.06 6.18
C LYS A 175 -3.92 -31.91 4.94
N VAL A 176 -2.95 -32.71 4.51
CA VAL A 176 -3.14 -33.72 3.46
C VAL A 176 -3.52 -35.03 4.13
N LYS A 177 -4.62 -35.65 3.67
CA LYS A 177 -5.13 -36.92 4.18
C LYS A 177 -5.35 -37.93 3.04
N GLY A 178 -5.32 -39.21 3.37
CA GLY A 178 -5.72 -40.28 2.45
C GLY A 178 -7.21 -40.20 2.09
N LYS A 179 -7.58 -40.61 0.87
CA LYS A 179 -8.97 -40.54 0.39
C LYS A 179 -9.98 -41.30 1.25
N GLU A 180 -9.56 -42.36 1.94
CA GLU A 180 -10.45 -43.14 2.81
C GLU A 180 -11.01 -42.27 3.94
N SER A 181 -10.21 -41.34 4.47
CA SER A 181 -10.62 -40.36 5.49
C SER A 181 -11.62 -39.31 4.97
N SER A 182 -11.85 -39.22 3.65
CA SER A 182 -12.78 -38.25 3.06
C SER A 182 -14.24 -38.53 3.40
N ILE A 183 -14.55 -39.74 3.89
CA ILE A 183 -15.89 -40.15 4.31
C ILE A 183 -16.38 -39.30 5.49
N HIS A 184 -15.47 -38.87 6.37
CA HIS A 184 -15.78 -38.08 7.56
C HIS A 184 -16.10 -36.60 7.27
N HIS A 185 -15.75 -36.10 6.07
CA HIS A 185 -15.87 -34.67 5.74
C HIS A 185 -16.58 -34.47 4.41
N ARG A 186 -17.82 -34.98 4.29
CA ARG A 186 -18.60 -34.86 3.04
C ARG A 186 -18.88 -33.38 2.71
N CYS A 187 -18.92 -33.09 1.41
CA CYS A 187 -19.20 -31.74 0.92
C CYS A 187 -20.66 -31.37 1.16
N ASP A 188 -20.89 -30.31 1.92
CA ASP A 188 -22.22 -29.68 2.03
C ASP A 188 -22.46 -28.74 0.85
N VAL A 189 -21.39 -28.08 0.38
CA VAL A 189 -21.42 -27.15 -0.75
C VAL A 189 -20.24 -27.46 -1.67
N GLN A 190 -20.55 -27.78 -2.93
CA GLN A 190 -19.55 -28.05 -3.95
C GLN A 190 -19.33 -26.82 -4.83
N HIS A 191 -18.06 -26.40 -4.96
CA HIS A 191 -17.64 -25.36 -5.88
C HIS A 191 -16.81 -25.96 -7.02
N ASN A 192 -16.86 -25.34 -8.20
CA ASN A 192 -16.08 -25.73 -9.39
C ASN A 192 -15.00 -24.69 -9.76
N VAL A 193 -14.71 -23.76 -8.84
CA VAL A 193 -13.76 -22.65 -8.99
C VAL A 193 -12.76 -22.64 -7.83
N THR A 194 -11.65 -21.93 -8.00
CA THR A 194 -10.61 -21.81 -6.96
C THR A 194 -11.13 -21.02 -5.76
N ALA A 195 -10.71 -21.41 -4.55
CA ALA A 195 -10.88 -20.60 -3.34
C ALA A 195 -9.63 -19.78 -3.05
N VAL A 196 -9.78 -18.53 -2.60
CA VAL A 196 -8.69 -17.71 -2.04
C VAL A 196 -9.00 -17.40 -0.59
N PHE A 197 -8.13 -17.85 0.31
CA PHE A 197 -8.25 -17.67 1.76
C PHE A 197 -7.35 -16.54 2.23
N PHE A 198 -7.92 -15.57 2.96
CA PHE A 198 -7.18 -14.45 3.55
C PHE A 198 -7.85 -13.94 4.81
N SER A 199 -7.09 -13.26 5.66
CA SER A 199 -7.59 -12.66 6.90
C SER A 199 -7.90 -11.18 6.71
N THR A 200 -9.03 -10.75 7.28
CA THR A 200 -9.37 -9.33 7.52
C THR A 200 -9.17 -8.92 8.99
N GLY A 201 -8.25 -9.57 9.70
CA GLY A 201 -7.82 -9.21 11.06
C GLY A 201 -6.77 -8.09 11.08
N GLY A 202 -5.90 -8.11 12.10
CA GLY A 202 -4.73 -7.24 12.20
C GLY A 202 -5.05 -5.74 12.20
N TYR A 203 -4.54 -5.01 11.20
CA TYR A 203 -4.75 -3.55 11.08
C TYR A 203 -6.01 -3.13 10.30
N THR A 204 -6.91 -4.06 10.03
CA THR A 204 -8.18 -3.79 9.36
C THR A 204 -8.97 -2.67 10.06
N GLY A 205 -9.64 -1.82 9.28
CA GLY A 205 -10.31 -0.59 9.74
C GLY A 205 -9.51 0.70 9.48
N ASN A 206 -8.26 0.60 9.02
CA ASN A 206 -7.45 1.71 8.57
C ASN A 206 -7.23 1.64 7.05
N LEU A 207 -7.68 2.66 6.31
CA LEU A 207 -7.69 2.65 4.84
C LEU A 207 -6.34 2.29 4.20
N TYR A 208 -5.21 2.68 4.81
CA TYR A 208 -3.90 2.28 4.30
C TYR A 208 -3.75 0.77 4.31
N HIS A 209 -3.99 0.14 5.46
CA HIS A 209 -3.87 -1.30 5.63
C HIS A 209 -4.91 -2.06 4.81
N GLU A 210 -6.11 -1.51 4.68
CA GLU A 210 -7.17 -2.08 3.85
C GLU A 210 -6.74 -2.23 2.40
N PHE A 211 -6.08 -1.22 1.83
CA PHE A 211 -5.58 -1.28 0.47
C PHE A 211 -4.26 -2.03 0.37
N ASN A 212 -3.31 -1.71 1.25
CA ASN A 212 -1.95 -2.24 1.17
C ASN A 212 -1.84 -3.71 1.54
N ASP A 213 -2.56 -4.11 2.60
CA ASP A 213 -2.45 -5.45 3.19
C ASP A 213 -3.62 -6.36 2.77
N GLY A 214 -4.72 -5.79 2.25
CA GLY A 214 -5.93 -6.54 1.86
C GLY A 214 -6.24 -6.44 0.36
N ILE A 215 -6.87 -5.34 -0.07
CA ILE A 215 -7.47 -5.19 -1.41
C ILE A 215 -6.44 -5.30 -2.54
N LEU A 216 -5.28 -4.64 -2.44
CA LEU A 216 -4.26 -4.70 -3.49
C LEU A 216 -3.61 -6.09 -3.56
N PRO A 217 -3.21 -6.72 -2.44
CA PRO A 217 -2.78 -8.12 -2.46
C PRO A 217 -3.86 -9.09 -2.99
N LEU A 218 -5.13 -8.84 -2.69
CA LEU A 218 -6.24 -9.64 -3.21
C LEU A 218 -6.34 -9.52 -4.74
N TYR A 219 -6.23 -8.30 -5.28
CA TYR A 219 -6.17 -8.07 -6.72
C TYR A 219 -4.98 -8.79 -7.37
N ILE A 220 -3.77 -8.61 -6.80
CA ILE A 220 -2.54 -9.26 -7.29
C ILE A 220 -2.70 -10.79 -7.33
N THR A 221 -3.35 -11.36 -6.30
CA THR A 221 -3.51 -12.81 -6.16
C THR A 221 -4.60 -13.37 -7.06
N SER A 222 -5.68 -12.63 -7.32
CA SER A 222 -6.91 -13.19 -7.91
C SER A 222 -7.26 -12.70 -9.31
N GLN A 223 -6.66 -11.60 -9.80
CA GLN A 223 -7.08 -10.98 -11.07
C GLN A 223 -7.06 -11.96 -12.26
N HIS A 224 -6.06 -12.85 -12.33
CA HIS A 224 -5.92 -13.83 -13.40
C HIS A 224 -7.02 -14.90 -13.42
N LEU A 225 -7.71 -15.10 -12.28
CA LEU A 225 -8.83 -16.05 -12.17
C LEU A 225 -10.11 -15.52 -12.83
N ASN A 226 -10.11 -14.27 -13.33
CA ASN A 226 -11.19 -13.68 -14.12
C ASN A 226 -12.58 -13.87 -13.48
N LYS A 227 -12.69 -13.48 -12.21
CA LYS A 227 -13.90 -13.58 -11.36
C LYS A 227 -14.36 -15.00 -10.99
N LYS A 228 -13.71 -16.04 -11.52
CA LYS A 228 -13.97 -17.45 -11.19
C LYS A 228 -13.20 -17.86 -9.94
N VAL A 229 -13.53 -17.21 -8.82
CA VAL A 229 -12.88 -17.44 -7.53
C VAL A 229 -13.87 -17.19 -6.40
N VAL A 230 -13.81 -18.00 -5.35
CA VAL A 230 -14.56 -17.75 -4.10
C VAL A 230 -13.61 -17.21 -3.05
N PHE A 231 -13.96 -16.08 -2.45
CA PHE A 231 -13.19 -15.52 -1.34
C PHE A 231 -13.66 -16.12 -0.02
N VAL A 232 -12.73 -16.71 0.72
CA VAL A 232 -12.98 -17.30 2.04
C VAL A 232 -12.21 -16.50 3.07
N ILE A 233 -12.92 -15.78 3.93
CA ILE A 233 -12.35 -14.73 4.75
C ILE A 233 -12.28 -15.19 6.20
N LEU A 234 -11.10 -15.06 6.78
CA LEU A 234 -10.87 -15.20 8.21
C LEU A 234 -11.07 -13.84 8.90
N GLU A 235 -11.52 -13.87 10.15
CA GLU A 235 -11.93 -12.66 10.90
C GLU A 235 -12.93 -11.80 10.09
N TYR A 236 -13.98 -12.44 9.59
CA TYR A 236 -14.99 -11.82 8.72
C TYR A 236 -15.74 -10.69 9.42
N HIS A 237 -15.95 -9.59 8.68
CA HIS A 237 -16.63 -8.41 9.17
C HIS A 237 -17.69 -7.91 8.18
N ASN A 238 -18.96 -7.90 8.59
CA ASN A 238 -20.06 -7.39 7.76
C ASN A 238 -19.81 -5.96 7.27
N TRP A 239 -19.29 -5.08 8.14
CA TRP A 239 -19.01 -3.68 7.75
C TRP A 239 -17.93 -3.58 6.67
N TRP A 240 -16.99 -4.53 6.63
CA TRP A 240 -15.91 -4.57 5.63
C TRP A 240 -16.47 -4.95 4.27
N ILE A 241 -17.32 -5.98 4.23
CA ILE A 241 -18.03 -6.39 3.02
C ILE A 241 -18.95 -5.29 2.51
N MET A 242 -19.68 -4.62 3.39
CA MET A 242 -20.51 -3.47 2.99
C MET A 242 -19.70 -2.32 2.41
N LYS A 243 -18.47 -2.12 2.88
CA LYS A 243 -17.61 -1.00 2.45
C LYS A 243 -16.86 -1.29 1.15
N TYR A 244 -16.38 -2.51 0.97
CA TYR A 244 -15.53 -2.91 -0.16
C TYR A 244 -16.23 -3.84 -1.15
N GLY A 245 -17.51 -4.16 -0.94
CA GLY A 245 -18.30 -5.06 -1.77
C GLY A 245 -18.31 -4.68 -3.25
N ASP A 246 -18.35 -3.38 -3.57
CA ASP A 246 -18.23 -2.90 -4.96
C ASP A 246 -16.92 -3.36 -5.61
N ILE A 247 -15.79 -3.29 -4.88
CA ILE A 247 -14.49 -3.77 -5.36
C ILE A 247 -14.47 -5.29 -5.48
N LEU A 248 -14.97 -6.00 -4.46
CA LEU A 248 -14.99 -7.47 -4.45
C LEU A 248 -15.81 -8.03 -5.61
N SER A 249 -16.91 -7.36 -5.97
CA SER A 249 -17.76 -7.73 -7.10
C SER A 249 -17.05 -7.68 -8.46
N GLN A 250 -15.94 -6.95 -8.55
CA GLN A 250 -15.09 -6.92 -9.75
C GLN A 250 -14.05 -8.04 -9.76
N LEU A 251 -13.78 -8.66 -8.61
CA LEU A 251 -12.79 -9.72 -8.43
C LEU A 251 -13.39 -11.12 -8.34
N SER A 252 -14.66 -11.26 -7.98
CA SER A 252 -15.37 -12.53 -7.83
C SER A 252 -16.84 -12.40 -8.26
N ASP A 253 -17.35 -13.42 -8.95
CA ASP A 253 -18.78 -13.59 -9.25
C ASP A 253 -19.55 -14.32 -8.13
N PHE A 254 -18.87 -14.67 -7.04
CA PHE A 254 -19.41 -15.46 -5.93
C PHE A 254 -19.45 -14.65 -4.63
N PRO A 255 -20.40 -14.92 -3.73
CA PRO A 255 -20.41 -14.31 -2.42
C PRO A 255 -19.18 -14.75 -1.61
N ALA A 256 -18.63 -13.83 -0.81
CA ALA A 256 -17.58 -14.17 0.14
C ALA A 256 -18.13 -15.09 1.24
N ILE A 257 -17.29 -16.01 1.71
CA ILE A 257 -17.61 -16.95 2.79
C ILE A 257 -16.95 -16.48 4.08
N ASP A 258 -17.72 -16.38 5.15
CA ASP A 258 -17.22 -16.25 6.52
C ASP A 258 -16.68 -17.61 6.97
N PHE A 259 -15.36 -17.77 7.00
CA PHE A 259 -14.74 -19.06 7.31
C PHE A 259 -15.13 -19.55 8.71
N SER A 260 -15.13 -18.67 9.71
CA SER A 260 -15.40 -19.05 11.09
C SER A 260 -16.90 -19.14 11.39
N GLY A 261 -17.71 -18.32 10.72
CA GLY A 261 -19.17 -18.29 10.87
C GLY A 261 -19.90 -19.39 10.12
N ASP A 262 -19.44 -19.78 8.93
CA ASP A 262 -20.05 -20.85 8.14
C ASP A 262 -19.55 -22.23 8.58
N LYS A 263 -20.47 -23.06 9.07
CA LYS A 263 -20.15 -24.41 9.57
C LYS A 263 -20.23 -25.49 8.50
N ARG A 264 -20.67 -25.13 7.28
CA ARG A 264 -20.74 -26.07 6.16
C ARG A 264 -19.35 -26.42 5.65
N ILE A 265 -19.19 -27.64 5.17
CA ILE A 265 -17.99 -28.10 4.48
C ILE A 265 -18.09 -27.67 3.02
N HIS A 266 -17.27 -26.69 2.65
CA HIS A 266 -17.12 -26.23 1.27
C HIS A 266 -15.99 -26.99 0.59
N CYS A 267 -16.27 -27.49 -0.61
CA CYS A 267 -15.33 -28.26 -1.40
C CYS A 267 -14.92 -27.50 -2.66
N PHE A 268 -13.62 -27.48 -2.94
CA PHE A 268 -13.01 -26.75 -4.05
C PHE A 268 -12.02 -27.64 -4.81
N PRO A 269 -11.85 -27.44 -6.12
CA PRO A 269 -10.80 -28.09 -6.92
C PRO A 269 -9.39 -27.53 -6.61
N GLU A 270 -9.31 -26.33 -6.04
CA GLU A 270 -8.06 -25.65 -5.71
C GLU A 270 -8.29 -24.61 -4.60
N ALA A 271 -7.30 -24.44 -3.73
CA ALA A 271 -7.26 -23.38 -2.74
C ALA A 271 -5.91 -22.68 -2.73
N ILE A 272 -5.95 -21.35 -2.78
CA ILE A 272 -4.82 -20.46 -2.53
C ILE A 272 -5.01 -19.89 -1.12
N VAL A 273 -4.05 -20.09 -0.24
CA VAL A 273 -4.10 -19.68 1.16
C VAL A 273 -3.01 -18.65 1.42
N GLY A 274 -3.42 -17.42 1.73
CA GLY A 274 -2.54 -16.25 1.79
C GLY A 274 -2.60 -15.40 0.52
N LEU A 275 -2.09 -14.16 0.62
CA LEU A 275 -2.10 -13.19 -0.48
C LEU A 275 -0.67 -12.86 -0.92
N ARG A 276 -0.48 -12.66 -2.23
CA ARG A 276 0.74 -12.11 -2.80
C ARG A 276 0.73 -10.59 -2.67
N ILE A 277 1.83 -10.03 -2.19
CA ILE A 277 2.05 -8.58 -2.08
C ILE A 277 3.41 -8.24 -2.68
N HIS A 278 3.47 -7.18 -3.48
CA HIS A 278 4.71 -6.75 -4.12
C HIS A 278 5.50 -5.79 -3.22
N ASP A 279 4.98 -4.58 -3.05
CA ASP A 279 5.60 -3.49 -2.29
C ASP A 279 4.48 -2.52 -1.85
N GLU A 280 4.79 -1.45 -1.12
CA GLU A 280 3.78 -0.53 -0.58
C GLU A 280 2.92 0.08 -1.70
N LEU A 281 1.60 -0.15 -1.65
CA LEU A 281 0.59 0.39 -2.57
C LEU A 281 0.95 0.31 -4.07
N THR A 282 1.66 -0.74 -4.50
CA THR A 282 2.14 -0.87 -5.88
C THR A 282 1.87 -2.24 -6.50
N VAL A 283 1.83 -2.26 -7.83
CA VAL A 283 1.72 -3.48 -8.64
C VAL A 283 2.94 -3.55 -9.54
N ASN A 284 3.77 -4.58 -9.38
CA ASN A 284 4.89 -4.84 -10.25
C ASN A 284 4.42 -5.65 -11.48
N SER A 285 4.46 -5.02 -12.65
CA SER A 285 4.01 -5.61 -13.92
C SER A 285 4.77 -6.87 -14.29
N SER A 286 6.06 -6.96 -13.99
CA SER A 286 6.88 -8.13 -14.33
C SER A 286 6.52 -9.40 -13.54
N LEU A 287 5.76 -9.24 -12.45
CA LEU A 287 5.33 -10.34 -11.58
C LEU A 287 3.84 -10.69 -11.79
N MET A 288 3.14 -9.91 -12.63
CA MET A 288 1.72 -10.10 -12.90
C MET A 288 1.50 -10.89 -14.18
N GLU A 289 0.59 -11.85 -14.13
CA GLU A 289 0.08 -12.48 -15.35
C GLU A 289 -0.56 -11.43 -16.27
N GLY A 290 -0.26 -11.49 -17.57
CA GLY A 290 -0.72 -10.50 -18.53
C GLY A 290 -0.12 -9.10 -18.35
N ASN A 291 1.01 -8.99 -17.62
CA ASN A 291 1.75 -7.74 -17.40
C ASN A 291 0.90 -6.61 -16.80
N LYS A 292 -0.09 -6.95 -15.97
CA LYS A 292 -0.99 -5.97 -15.34
C LYS A 292 -0.23 -4.96 -14.50
N THR A 293 -0.69 -3.72 -14.53
CA THR A 293 -0.06 -2.57 -13.88
C THR A 293 -0.97 -2.01 -12.78
N ILE A 294 -0.46 -1.05 -12.02
CA ILE A 294 -1.27 -0.29 -11.06
C ILE A 294 -2.39 0.52 -11.76
N ARG A 295 -2.25 0.80 -13.07
CA ARG A 295 -3.30 1.47 -13.84
C ARG A 295 -4.48 0.54 -14.12
N ASP A 296 -4.22 -0.76 -14.31
CA ASP A 296 -5.27 -1.79 -14.42
C ASP A 296 -6.03 -1.93 -13.10
N PHE A 297 -5.33 -1.91 -11.95
CA PHE A 297 -5.99 -1.86 -10.65
C PHE A 297 -6.90 -0.63 -10.50
N ARG A 298 -6.44 0.53 -10.98
CA ARG A 298 -7.26 1.74 -10.98
C ARG A 298 -8.51 1.60 -11.86
N GLU A 299 -8.39 0.94 -13.00
CA GLU A 299 -9.53 0.68 -13.87
C GLU A 299 -10.55 -0.25 -13.18
N LEU A 300 -10.08 -1.22 -12.40
CA LEU A 300 -10.96 -2.01 -11.55
C LEU A 300 -11.72 -1.13 -10.54
N LEU A 301 -11.06 -0.17 -9.89
CA LEU A 301 -11.74 0.80 -9.01
C LEU A 301 -12.77 1.64 -9.77
N ASN A 302 -12.47 2.02 -11.01
CA ASN A 302 -13.40 2.76 -11.86
C ASN A 302 -14.66 1.93 -12.13
N GLN A 303 -14.49 0.67 -12.53
CA GLN A 303 -15.60 -0.26 -12.79
C GLN A 303 -16.43 -0.54 -11.53
N ALA A 304 -15.78 -0.69 -10.38
CA ALA A 304 -16.45 -0.90 -9.10
C ALA A 304 -17.37 0.27 -8.72
N TYR A 305 -16.88 1.51 -8.79
CA TYR A 305 -17.61 2.66 -8.24
C TYR A 305 -18.51 3.39 -9.26
N TRP A 306 -18.25 3.27 -10.56
CA TRP A 306 -19.01 4.00 -11.58
C TRP A 306 -20.52 3.71 -11.59
N PRO A 307 -21.00 2.48 -11.38
CA PRO A 307 -22.43 2.20 -11.24
C PRO A 307 -23.10 3.02 -10.14
N ARG A 308 -22.52 3.05 -8.93
CA ARG A 308 -23.06 3.84 -7.82
C ARG A 308 -22.97 5.34 -8.09
N ILE A 309 -21.89 5.81 -8.70
CA ILE A 309 -21.72 7.22 -9.08
C ILE A 309 -22.79 7.67 -10.08
N ARG A 310 -23.14 6.84 -11.07
CA ARG A 310 -24.23 7.15 -12.00
C ARG A 310 -25.58 7.27 -11.28
N GLY A 311 -25.85 6.37 -10.35
CA GLY A 311 -27.04 6.46 -9.50
C GLY A 311 -27.09 7.78 -8.71
N LEU A 312 -25.98 8.18 -8.10
CA LEU A 312 -25.88 9.46 -7.38
C LEU A 312 -26.14 10.67 -8.28
N ILE A 313 -25.62 10.65 -9.51
CA ILE A 313 -25.86 11.72 -10.49
C ILE A 313 -27.36 11.80 -10.85
N GLN A 314 -28.00 10.66 -11.09
CA GLN A 314 -29.43 10.60 -11.42
C GLN A 314 -30.31 11.06 -10.25
N GLU A 315 -29.96 10.69 -9.02
CA GLU A 315 -30.63 11.17 -7.79
C GLU A 315 -30.54 12.70 -7.69
N GLU A 316 -29.34 13.27 -7.88
CA GLU A 316 -29.10 14.72 -7.86
C GLU A 316 -29.86 15.48 -8.97
N GLU A 317 -29.86 14.95 -10.21
CA GLU A 317 -30.58 15.51 -11.35
C GLU A 317 -32.10 15.50 -11.14
N GLY A 318 -32.65 14.39 -10.61
CA GLY A 318 -34.06 14.29 -10.27
C GLY A 318 -34.49 15.27 -9.17
N GLU A 319 -33.67 15.43 -8.13
CA GLU A 319 -33.92 16.44 -7.08
C GLU A 319 -33.87 17.88 -7.61
N ALA A 320 -32.95 18.18 -8.54
CA ALA A 320 -32.85 19.50 -9.15
C ALA A 320 -34.09 19.82 -10.01
N GLN A 321 -34.56 18.86 -10.81
CA GLN A 321 -35.78 19.02 -11.62
C GLN A 321 -37.01 19.30 -10.74
N LEU A 322 -37.19 18.54 -9.65
CA LEU A 322 -38.28 18.76 -8.69
C LEU A 322 -38.22 20.14 -8.01
N LYS A 323 -37.01 20.68 -7.77
CA LYS A 323 -36.83 22.04 -7.20
C LYS A 323 -37.17 23.13 -8.22
N THR A 324 -36.84 22.92 -9.49
CA THR A 324 -37.15 23.85 -10.59
C THR A 324 -38.65 23.87 -10.89
N GLU A 325 -39.32 22.71 -10.91
CA GLU A 325 -40.78 22.63 -11.07
C GLU A 325 -41.53 23.34 -9.94
N LYS A 326 -41.04 23.25 -8.69
CA LYS A 326 -41.58 24.00 -7.55
C LYS A 326 -41.28 25.51 -7.60
N SER A 327 -40.27 25.92 -8.37
CA SER A 327 -39.84 27.33 -8.52
C SER A 327 -40.34 28.01 -9.80
N ALA A 328 -41.09 27.29 -10.65
CA ALA A 328 -41.53 27.73 -11.98
C ALA A 328 -42.57 28.87 -12.03
N LEU A 329 -42.74 29.64 -10.95
CA LEU A 329 -43.59 30.84 -10.90
C LEU A 329 -42.87 32.15 -11.29
N SER A 330 -41.58 32.11 -11.66
CA SER A 330 -40.82 33.29 -12.09
C SER A 330 -39.84 32.94 -13.22
N PRO A 331 -39.97 33.48 -14.45
CA PRO A 331 -38.93 33.35 -15.46
C PRO A 331 -37.87 34.43 -15.24
N SER A 332 -36.68 34.08 -14.74
CA SER A 332 -35.54 35.01 -14.66
C SER A 332 -34.46 34.67 -15.70
N SER A 333 -33.75 35.71 -16.13
CA SER A 333 -32.59 35.73 -17.03
C SER A 333 -31.33 35.02 -16.49
N ASP A 334 -31.44 34.27 -15.38
CA ASP A 334 -30.31 33.68 -14.65
C ASP A 334 -29.67 32.48 -15.38
N ASN A 335 -30.44 31.76 -16.20
CA ASN A 335 -29.98 30.53 -16.88
C ASN A 335 -28.75 30.75 -17.79
N LEU A 336 -28.62 31.91 -18.44
CA LEU A 336 -27.47 32.21 -19.30
C LEU A 336 -26.21 32.53 -18.47
N ILE A 337 -26.38 33.23 -17.34
CA ILE A 337 -25.28 33.58 -16.43
C ILE A 337 -24.74 32.32 -15.75
N ASP A 338 -25.62 31.41 -15.35
CA ASP A 338 -25.23 30.14 -14.73
C ASP A 338 -24.52 29.23 -15.71
N THR A 339 -24.98 29.15 -16.97
CA THR A 339 -24.29 28.41 -18.03
C THR A 339 -22.88 28.96 -18.31
N ILE A 340 -22.70 30.29 -18.24
CA ILE A 340 -21.39 30.94 -18.42
C ILE A 340 -20.49 30.65 -17.22
N LYS A 341 -21.01 30.71 -15.99
CA LYS A 341 -20.28 30.37 -14.76
C LYS A 341 -19.83 28.90 -14.77
N GLU A 342 -20.69 27.96 -15.14
CA GLU A 342 -20.33 26.53 -15.26
C GLU A 342 -19.24 26.29 -16.32
N LYS A 343 -19.35 26.95 -17.49
CA LYS A 343 -18.29 26.93 -18.52
C LYS A 343 -16.97 27.55 -18.05
N GLN A 344 -17.02 28.51 -17.13
CA GLN A 344 -15.83 29.15 -16.59
C GLN A 344 -15.20 28.33 -15.46
N GLU A 345 -16.01 27.67 -14.63
CA GLU A 345 -15.56 26.76 -13.57
C GLU A 345 -14.98 25.46 -14.12
N SER A 346 -15.57 24.88 -15.16
CA SER A 346 -15.02 23.67 -15.83
C SER A 346 -13.59 23.86 -16.37
N LYS A 347 -13.21 25.10 -16.71
CA LYS A 347 -11.86 25.47 -17.15
C LYS A 347 -10.86 25.62 -15.99
N ARG A 348 -11.33 25.88 -14.77
CA ARG A 348 -10.47 26.04 -13.59
C ARG A 348 -10.04 24.68 -13.04
N PRO A 349 -8.80 24.51 -12.52
CA PRO A 349 -8.40 23.25 -11.92
C PRO A 349 -9.13 23.02 -10.59
N LYS A 350 -9.57 21.78 -10.36
CA LYS A 350 -10.21 21.36 -9.12
C LYS A 350 -9.16 20.85 -8.12
N LEU A 351 -9.14 21.45 -6.94
CA LEU A 351 -8.23 21.13 -5.84
C LEU A 351 -9.04 20.57 -4.68
N VAL A 352 -8.69 19.36 -4.25
CA VAL A 352 -9.33 18.71 -3.10
C VAL A 352 -8.38 18.74 -1.91
N ILE A 353 -8.87 19.22 -0.78
CA ILE A 353 -8.16 19.14 0.51
C ILE A 353 -8.77 17.99 1.29
N VAL A 354 -7.99 16.96 1.57
CA VAL A 354 -8.39 15.86 2.46
C VAL A 354 -8.11 16.28 3.89
N SER A 355 -9.16 16.82 4.50
CA SER A 355 -9.17 17.37 5.84
C SER A 355 -9.25 16.27 6.89
N ARG A 356 -8.75 16.59 8.08
CA ARG A 356 -8.70 15.69 9.22
C ARG A 356 -8.89 16.46 10.52
N ASN A 357 -9.55 15.81 11.47
CA ASN A 357 -9.75 16.34 12.81
C ASN A 357 -8.76 15.68 13.78
N GLY A 358 -8.29 16.42 14.78
CA GLY A 358 -7.37 15.92 15.81
C GLY A 358 -5.92 15.87 15.34
N SER A 359 -5.28 14.71 15.45
CA SER A 359 -3.85 14.60 15.14
C SER A 359 -3.56 14.93 13.68
N ARG A 360 -2.48 15.68 13.46
CA ARG A 360 -1.99 16.19 12.18
C ARG A 360 -2.97 17.09 11.43
N ALA A 361 -4.00 17.63 12.09
CA ALA A 361 -4.90 18.62 11.50
C ALA A 361 -4.15 19.88 11.04
N ILE A 362 -4.66 20.53 9.99
CA ILE A 362 -4.17 21.84 9.54
C ILE A 362 -4.96 22.91 10.27
N ASN A 363 -4.31 23.62 11.20
CA ASN A 363 -4.96 24.58 12.09
C ASN A 363 -5.40 25.87 11.38
N ASN A 364 -4.88 26.13 10.19
CA ASN A 364 -5.24 27.27 9.33
C ASN A 364 -5.74 26.80 7.95
N GLU A 365 -6.56 25.73 7.93
CA GLU A 365 -7.17 25.16 6.73
C GLU A 365 -8.04 26.17 5.98
N ASP A 366 -8.81 26.99 6.70
CA ASP A 366 -9.64 28.06 6.16
C ASP A 366 -8.80 29.07 5.34
N LEU A 367 -7.63 29.46 5.85
CA LEU A 367 -6.71 30.34 5.13
C LEU A 367 -6.05 29.66 3.94
N LEU A 368 -5.83 28.34 4.00
CA LEU A 368 -5.36 27.55 2.87
C LEU A 368 -6.42 27.49 1.76
N VAL A 369 -7.70 27.24 2.10
CA VAL A 369 -8.82 27.25 1.16
C VAL A 369 -8.89 28.60 0.46
N LYS A 370 -8.97 29.70 1.24
CA LYS A 370 -9.04 31.06 0.70
C LYS A 370 -7.88 31.36 -0.24
N MET A 371 -6.66 30.99 0.14
CA MET A 371 -5.48 31.20 -0.72
C MET A 371 -5.56 30.42 -2.04
N ALA A 372 -6.05 29.18 -2.01
CA ALA A 372 -6.19 28.37 -3.22
C ALA A 372 -7.28 28.92 -4.15
N GLU A 373 -8.39 29.42 -3.60
CA GLU A 373 -9.43 30.13 -4.34
C GLU A 373 -8.90 31.42 -4.98
N ASP A 374 -8.14 32.23 -4.22
CA ASP A 374 -7.49 33.46 -4.69
C ASP A 374 -6.49 33.20 -5.83
N ILE A 375 -5.85 32.02 -5.84
CA ILE A 375 -4.96 31.60 -6.94
C ILE A 375 -5.75 31.24 -8.20
N GLY A 376 -7.00 30.80 -8.06
CA GLY A 376 -7.87 30.42 -9.17
C GLY A 376 -8.31 28.96 -9.17
N PHE A 377 -8.06 28.18 -8.12
CA PHE A 377 -8.62 26.81 -8.02
C PHE A 377 -10.12 26.83 -7.72
N VAL A 378 -10.82 25.77 -8.10
CA VAL A 378 -12.12 25.38 -7.50
C VAL A 378 -11.78 24.43 -6.36
N VAL A 379 -12.10 24.82 -5.12
CA VAL A 379 -11.65 24.08 -3.93
C VAL A 379 -12.80 23.26 -3.35
N GLU A 380 -12.53 21.99 -3.04
CA GLU A 380 -13.45 21.13 -2.31
C GLU A 380 -12.74 20.54 -1.09
N VAL A 381 -13.37 20.62 0.08
CA VAL A 381 -12.81 20.05 1.32
C VAL A 381 -13.49 18.72 1.62
N LEU A 382 -12.75 17.64 1.45
CA LEU A 382 -13.19 16.29 1.73
C LEU A 382 -12.85 15.92 3.19
N ARG A 383 -13.82 15.40 3.94
CA ARG A 383 -13.64 14.92 5.32
C ARG A 383 -13.99 13.43 5.43
N PRO A 384 -13.09 12.51 5.03
CA PRO A 384 -13.38 11.08 5.07
C PRO A 384 -13.58 10.59 6.50
N GLN A 385 -14.67 9.87 6.73
CA GLN A 385 -14.99 9.16 7.96
C GLN A 385 -14.92 7.65 7.71
N ARG A 386 -14.91 6.85 8.78
CA ARG A 386 -14.90 5.38 8.66
C ARG A 386 -16.10 4.85 7.88
N THR A 387 -17.25 5.51 8.04
CA THR A 387 -18.53 5.21 7.39
C THR A 387 -18.74 5.95 6.06
N SER A 388 -17.79 6.77 5.62
CA SER A 388 -17.91 7.45 4.33
C SER A 388 -17.95 6.45 3.19
N GLU A 389 -18.95 6.61 2.33
CA GLU A 389 -19.11 5.85 1.11
C GLU A 389 -17.92 6.08 0.16
N LEU A 390 -17.25 5.00 -0.25
CA LEU A 390 -16.05 5.10 -1.08
C LEU A 390 -16.37 5.62 -2.48
N ALA A 391 -17.52 5.28 -3.05
CA ALA A 391 -17.95 5.78 -4.36
C ALA A 391 -18.03 7.33 -4.40
N LYS A 392 -18.52 7.98 -3.33
CA LYS A 392 -18.55 9.44 -3.22
C LYS A 392 -17.15 10.03 -3.16
N THR A 393 -16.28 9.46 -2.33
CA THR A 393 -14.87 9.86 -2.24
C THR A 393 -14.15 9.68 -3.59
N TYR A 394 -14.41 8.56 -4.27
CA TYR A 394 -13.88 8.27 -5.60
C TYR A 394 -14.36 9.30 -6.62
N ARG A 395 -15.66 9.62 -6.67
CA ARG A 395 -16.22 10.66 -7.58
C ARG A 395 -15.47 11.98 -7.45
N VAL A 396 -15.28 12.45 -6.21
CA VAL A 396 -14.60 13.72 -5.91
C VAL A 396 -13.15 13.69 -6.40
N LEU A 397 -12.38 12.67 -6.04
CA LEU A 397 -10.95 12.59 -6.34
C LEU A 397 -10.65 12.19 -7.80
N ASN A 398 -11.50 11.38 -8.43
CA ASN A 398 -11.40 11.05 -9.85
C ASN A 398 -11.65 12.28 -10.75
N SER A 399 -12.36 13.28 -10.23
CA SER A 399 -12.61 14.57 -10.89
C SER A 399 -11.58 15.66 -10.56
N SER A 400 -10.64 15.41 -9.64
CA SER A 400 -9.71 16.44 -9.17
C SER A 400 -8.39 16.46 -9.93
N ASP A 401 -7.85 17.67 -10.09
CA ASP A 401 -6.53 17.91 -10.68
C ASP A 401 -5.42 17.91 -9.62
N VAL A 402 -5.79 18.25 -8.37
CA VAL A 402 -4.87 18.37 -7.25
C VAL A 402 -5.51 17.77 -6.00
N MET A 403 -4.75 16.98 -5.25
CA MET A 403 -5.10 16.54 -3.89
C MET A 403 -4.06 17.05 -2.90
N ILE A 404 -4.51 17.61 -1.78
CA ILE A 404 -3.66 18.02 -0.66
C ILE A 404 -4.09 17.24 0.58
N GLY A 405 -3.14 16.75 1.36
CA GLY A 405 -3.42 16.34 2.71
C GLY A 405 -2.17 16.09 3.53
N VAL A 406 -2.37 15.96 4.84
CA VAL A 406 -1.28 15.69 5.78
C VAL A 406 -1.06 14.19 5.89
N HIS A 407 0.21 13.76 5.89
CA HIS A 407 0.62 12.36 6.00
C HIS A 407 -0.25 11.54 6.97
N GLY A 408 -0.79 10.43 6.48
CA GLY A 408 -1.64 9.50 7.22
C GLY A 408 -2.49 8.64 6.31
N ALA A 409 -3.22 7.70 6.89
CA ALA A 409 -3.97 6.66 6.17
C ALA A 409 -4.88 7.16 5.04
N ALA A 410 -5.48 8.35 5.22
CA ALA A 410 -6.36 8.95 4.22
C ALA A 410 -5.62 9.34 2.93
N MET A 411 -4.29 9.40 2.93
CA MET A 411 -3.49 9.68 1.73
C MET A 411 -3.55 8.54 0.72
N THR A 412 -3.90 7.32 1.14
CA THR A 412 -4.17 6.17 0.26
C THR A 412 -5.20 6.49 -0.83
N HIS A 413 -6.11 7.43 -0.58
CA HIS A 413 -7.06 7.90 -1.59
C HIS A 413 -6.41 8.54 -2.83
N PHE A 414 -5.08 8.77 -2.86
CA PHE A 414 -4.39 9.16 -4.10
C PHE A 414 -4.65 8.14 -5.22
N LEU A 415 -4.91 6.86 -4.89
CA LEU A 415 -5.27 5.80 -5.84
C LEU A 415 -6.58 6.08 -6.58
N PHE A 416 -7.40 7.02 -6.10
CA PHE A 416 -8.66 7.40 -6.76
C PHE A 416 -8.46 8.54 -7.77
N MET A 417 -7.35 9.26 -7.67
CA MET A 417 -6.99 10.33 -8.62
C MET A 417 -6.65 9.78 -10.00
N LYS A 418 -6.76 10.60 -11.04
CA LYS A 418 -6.31 10.24 -12.39
C LYS A 418 -4.78 10.38 -12.51
N PRO A 419 -4.08 9.46 -13.19
CA PRO A 419 -2.68 9.67 -13.55
C PRO A 419 -2.49 10.98 -14.31
N GLY A 420 -1.42 11.70 -14.01
CA GLY A 420 -1.17 13.08 -14.48
C GLY A 420 -1.66 14.17 -13.53
N SER A 421 -2.50 13.84 -12.54
CA SER A 421 -2.87 14.78 -11.46
C SER A 421 -1.73 14.99 -10.46
N VAL A 422 -1.86 16.00 -9.60
CA VAL A 422 -0.86 16.38 -8.61
C VAL A 422 -1.27 15.95 -7.20
N PHE A 423 -0.37 15.29 -6.49
CA PHE A 423 -0.56 14.94 -5.09
C PHE A 423 0.44 15.68 -4.20
N ILE A 424 -0.06 16.57 -3.35
CA ILE A 424 0.73 17.32 -2.38
C ILE A 424 0.54 16.69 -1.00
N GLN A 425 1.60 16.07 -0.48
CA GLN A 425 1.62 15.55 0.87
C GLN A 425 2.30 16.56 1.80
N VAL A 426 1.58 17.07 2.79
CA VAL A 426 2.20 17.78 3.91
C VAL A 426 2.84 16.73 4.81
N ILE A 427 4.14 16.86 5.04
CA ILE A 427 4.98 15.91 5.78
C ILE A 427 5.26 16.50 7.16
N PRO A 428 4.62 15.98 8.23
CA PRO A 428 4.92 16.35 9.60
C PRO A 428 6.37 16.05 10.01
N LEU A 429 6.84 16.67 11.10
CA LEU A 429 8.19 16.42 11.62
C LEU A 429 8.39 14.92 11.89
N GLY A 430 9.58 14.40 11.62
CA GLY A 430 9.95 13.03 11.92
C GLY A 430 9.26 11.96 11.07
N THR A 431 8.52 12.33 10.02
CA THR A 431 7.78 11.38 9.17
C THR A 431 8.29 11.30 7.74
N ASP A 432 9.44 11.91 7.43
CA ASP A 432 10.02 11.99 6.09
C ASP A 432 10.14 10.63 5.39
N TRP A 433 10.74 9.64 6.06
CA TRP A 433 10.92 8.30 5.50
C TRP A 433 9.58 7.61 5.27
N ALA A 434 8.65 7.71 6.23
CA ALA A 434 7.34 7.08 6.14
C ALA A 434 6.47 7.74 5.05
N ALA A 435 6.57 9.06 4.88
CA ALA A 435 5.89 9.79 3.84
C ALA A 435 6.34 9.33 2.44
N GLU A 436 7.66 9.23 2.24
CA GLU A 436 8.24 8.80 0.98
C GLU A 436 7.88 7.33 0.67
N THR A 437 8.13 6.42 1.60
CA THR A 437 7.91 4.98 1.40
C THR A 437 6.43 4.62 1.21
N TYR A 438 5.54 5.16 2.04
CA TYR A 438 4.13 4.75 2.01
C TYR A 438 3.30 5.46 0.95
N TYR A 439 3.69 6.66 0.50
CA TYR A 439 2.85 7.45 -0.40
C TYR A 439 3.63 8.18 -1.50
N GLY A 440 4.85 8.65 -1.25
CA GLY A 440 5.67 9.34 -2.23
C GLY A 440 6.04 8.46 -3.44
N GLU A 441 6.80 7.39 -3.19
CA GLU A 441 7.20 6.45 -4.24
C GLU A 441 5.98 5.78 -4.91
N PRO A 442 4.96 5.31 -4.17
CA PRO A 442 3.75 4.74 -4.77
C PRO A 442 2.99 5.72 -5.66
N ALA A 443 2.87 7.00 -5.26
CA ALA A 443 2.19 8.01 -6.08
C ALA A 443 2.94 8.30 -7.38
N VAL A 444 4.27 8.32 -7.37
CA VAL A 444 5.08 8.47 -8.59
C VAL A 444 4.91 7.24 -9.50
N LYS A 445 5.02 6.02 -8.95
CA LYS A 445 4.78 4.77 -9.70
C LYS A 445 3.35 4.71 -10.27
N PHE A 446 2.37 5.29 -9.57
CA PHE A 446 0.98 5.43 -10.03
C PHE A 446 0.79 6.46 -11.16
N GLY A 447 1.80 7.27 -11.43
CA GLY A 447 1.79 8.29 -12.47
C GLY A 447 1.27 9.65 -12.01
N LEU A 448 1.30 9.94 -10.70
CA LEU A 448 1.01 11.28 -10.18
C LEU A 448 2.28 12.12 -10.11
N ARG A 449 2.09 13.44 -10.19
CA ARG A 449 3.14 14.38 -9.80
C ARG A 449 3.11 14.56 -8.28
N TYR A 450 3.99 13.85 -7.59
CA TYR A 450 4.12 13.93 -6.14
C TYR A 450 4.91 15.16 -5.69
N ILE A 451 4.44 15.82 -4.62
CA ILE A 451 5.11 16.95 -3.97
C ILE A 451 5.04 16.77 -2.45
N GLY A 452 6.17 16.41 -1.84
CA GLY A 452 6.33 16.41 -0.38
C GLY A 452 6.60 17.83 0.16
N TYR A 453 5.65 18.41 0.89
CA TYR A 453 5.84 19.66 1.64
C TYR A 453 6.30 19.35 3.07
N LYS A 454 7.61 19.35 3.27
CA LYS A 454 8.23 19.19 4.60
C LYS A 454 8.02 20.44 5.43
N ILE A 455 7.34 20.27 6.57
CA ILE A 455 7.10 21.37 7.50
C ILE A 455 8.39 21.72 8.24
N LEU A 456 8.54 22.99 8.60
CA LEU A 456 9.56 23.44 9.54
C LEU A 456 9.09 23.22 10.98
N PRO A 457 10.01 23.19 11.96
CA PRO A 457 9.64 23.07 13.36
C PRO A 457 8.55 24.07 13.78
N LYS A 458 8.67 25.33 13.39
CA LYS A 458 7.70 26.41 13.69
C LYS A 458 6.29 26.20 13.10
N GLU A 459 6.13 25.29 12.14
CA GLU A 459 4.84 24.91 11.57
C GLU A 459 4.20 23.72 12.31
N SER A 460 4.90 23.07 13.24
CA SER A 460 4.39 21.98 14.07
C SER A 460 3.98 22.50 15.45
N SER A 461 2.90 21.97 16.03
CA SER A 461 2.55 22.26 17.43
C SER A 461 3.62 21.83 18.43
N LEU A 462 4.44 20.83 18.07
CA LEU A 462 5.55 20.36 18.90
C LEU A 462 6.55 21.46 19.24
N TYR A 463 6.63 22.52 18.42
CA TYR A 463 7.52 23.66 18.67
C TYR A 463 7.17 24.44 19.94
N VAL A 464 5.92 24.36 20.40
CA VAL A 464 5.46 24.95 21.67
C VAL A 464 5.67 23.97 22.82
N ASP A 465 5.53 22.67 22.55
CA ASP A 465 5.54 21.62 23.58
C ASP A 465 6.95 21.22 24.03
N TYR A 466 7.97 21.46 23.19
CA TYR A 466 9.34 21.02 23.41
C TYR A 466 10.32 22.20 23.41
N ASP A 467 11.41 22.06 24.19
CA ASP A 467 12.51 23.01 24.19
C ASP A 467 13.12 23.18 22.79
N LYS A 468 13.59 24.39 22.48
CA LYS A 468 14.13 24.75 21.15
C LYS A 468 15.25 23.82 20.65
N TYR A 469 16.00 23.20 21.57
CA TYR A 469 17.11 22.30 21.27
C TYR A 469 16.78 20.82 21.56
N ASP A 470 15.51 20.51 21.85
CA ASP A 470 15.09 19.14 22.06
C ASP A 470 15.23 18.32 20.75
N PRO A 471 15.79 17.09 20.80
CA PRO A 471 15.90 16.22 19.64
C PRO A 471 14.59 16.02 18.88
N VAL A 472 13.43 16.11 19.54
CA VAL A 472 12.13 16.05 18.87
C VAL A 472 11.99 17.07 17.74
N LEU A 473 12.61 18.25 17.89
CA LEU A 473 12.56 19.34 16.93
C LEU A 473 13.78 19.39 16.01
N ILE A 474 14.98 19.16 16.55
CA ILE A 474 16.25 19.37 15.83
C ILE A 474 16.88 18.10 15.25
N ASP A 475 16.57 16.94 15.83
CA ASP A 475 17.06 15.63 15.36
C ASP A 475 15.95 14.56 15.45
N PRO A 476 14.89 14.67 14.63
CA PRO A 476 13.81 13.68 14.62
C PRO A 476 14.25 12.26 14.28
N GLN A 477 15.40 12.11 13.60
CA GLN A 477 15.94 10.80 13.26
C GLN A 477 16.37 10.05 14.53
N SER A 478 17.06 10.72 15.46
CA SER A 478 17.45 10.11 16.75
C SER A 478 16.26 9.62 17.57
N VAL A 479 15.08 10.26 17.42
CA VAL A 479 13.84 9.85 18.07
C VAL A 479 13.24 8.64 17.36
N ASN A 480 13.23 8.64 16.03
CA ASN A 480 12.76 7.52 15.21
C ASN A 480 13.60 6.25 15.41
N ASP A 481 14.92 6.39 15.62
CA ASP A 481 15.82 5.27 15.85
C ASP A 481 15.52 4.51 17.16
N ARG A 482 14.71 5.10 18.06
CA ARG A 482 14.21 4.44 19.27
C ARG A 482 13.06 3.47 19.00
N GLY A 483 12.50 3.48 17.80
CA GLY A 483 11.47 2.55 17.35
C GLY A 483 10.14 3.20 16.99
N TRP A 484 9.31 2.42 16.29
CA TRP A 484 8.04 2.89 15.72
C TRP A 484 7.05 3.43 16.76
N GLU A 485 7.02 2.86 17.97
CA GLU A 485 6.15 3.33 19.04
C GLU A 485 6.42 4.80 19.41
N PHE A 486 7.70 5.20 19.45
CA PHE A 486 8.09 6.59 19.72
C PHE A 486 7.73 7.50 18.56
N THR A 487 8.04 7.08 17.33
CA THR A 487 7.64 7.80 16.10
C THR A 487 6.15 8.06 16.08
N LYS A 488 5.33 7.04 16.31
CA LYS A 488 3.87 7.16 16.31
C LYS A 488 3.39 8.09 17.43
N LYS A 489 3.84 7.85 18.66
CA LYS A 489 3.40 8.61 19.83
C LYS A 489 3.71 10.10 19.72
N ILE A 490 4.89 10.46 19.22
CA ILE A 490 5.34 11.86 19.16
C ILE A 490 4.88 12.49 17.85
N TYR A 491 5.20 11.88 16.72
CA TYR A 491 5.04 12.51 15.41
C TYR A 491 3.73 12.19 14.70
N LEU A 492 3.01 11.12 15.04
CA LEU A 492 1.73 10.82 14.40
C LEU A 492 0.52 11.19 15.27
N ASP A 493 0.66 11.08 16.59
CA ASP A 493 -0.46 11.22 17.51
C ASP A 493 -0.52 12.62 18.17
N ARG A 494 0.62 13.32 18.33
CA ARG A 494 0.71 14.54 19.17
C ARG A 494 1.01 15.84 18.44
N GLN A 495 1.17 15.84 17.11
CA GLN A 495 1.41 17.07 16.37
C GLN A 495 0.22 17.50 15.52
N THR A 496 -0.04 18.80 15.47
CA THR A 496 -0.87 19.46 14.47
C THR A 496 0.01 20.40 13.63
N VAL A 497 -0.50 20.84 12.48
CA VAL A 497 0.26 21.64 11.51
C VAL A 497 -0.38 23.01 11.34
N ARG A 498 0.42 24.07 11.44
CA ARG A 498 0.06 25.41 10.99
C ARG A 498 0.94 25.78 9.81
N LEU A 499 0.38 25.73 8.60
CA LEU A 499 1.13 25.94 7.37
C LEU A 499 1.65 27.38 7.26
N HIS A 500 2.90 27.53 6.84
CA HIS A 500 3.48 28.79 6.44
C HIS A 500 2.97 29.16 5.04
N LEU A 501 1.86 29.90 5.01
CA LEU A 501 1.13 30.24 3.78
C LEU A 501 1.99 30.85 2.67
N GLY A 502 2.97 31.70 2.98
CA GLY A 502 3.89 32.27 1.97
C GLY A 502 4.79 31.23 1.26
N ARG A 503 5.25 30.20 1.98
CA ARG A 503 6.03 29.09 1.41
C ARG A 503 5.13 28.15 0.62
N PHE A 504 3.96 27.86 1.18
CA PHE A 504 2.97 27.00 0.55
C PHE A 504 2.41 27.62 -0.76
N ARG A 505 2.16 28.94 -0.78
CA ARG A 505 1.68 29.69 -1.96
C ARG A 505 2.59 29.50 -3.17
N LYS A 506 3.91 29.56 -2.97
CA LYS A 506 4.90 29.33 -4.04
C LYS A 506 4.74 27.95 -4.69
N ARG A 507 4.44 26.92 -3.89
CA ARG A 507 4.19 25.56 -4.39
C ARG A 507 2.84 25.49 -5.12
N LEU A 508 1.77 26.06 -4.56
CA LEU A 508 0.45 26.07 -5.18
C LEU A 508 0.40 26.81 -6.52
N LEU A 509 1.11 27.94 -6.65
CA LEU A 509 1.18 28.66 -7.93
C LEU A 509 1.81 27.80 -9.04
N ARG A 510 2.91 27.08 -8.73
CA ARG A 510 3.54 26.17 -9.69
C ARG A 510 2.58 25.03 -10.10
N VAL A 511 1.84 24.50 -9.13
CA VAL A 511 0.84 23.46 -9.37
C VAL A 511 -0.32 23.98 -10.22
N TYR A 512 -0.81 25.20 -9.96
CA TYR A 512 -1.89 25.82 -10.72
C TYR A 512 -1.54 25.94 -12.20
N TYR A 513 -0.38 26.52 -12.52
CA TYR A 513 0.05 26.67 -13.90
C TYR A 513 0.27 25.32 -14.59
N TYR A 514 0.79 24.32 -13.86
CA TYR A 514 0.89 22.96 -14.37
C TYR A 514 -0.49 22.36 -14.71
N SER A 515 -1.47 22.44 -13.80
CA SER A 515 -2.81 21.88 -14.01
C SER A 515 -3.55 22.58 -15.15
N ILE A 516 -3.42 23.90 -15.29
CA ILE A 516 -3.95 24.65 -16.44
C ILE A 516 -3.34 24.15 -17.76
N ALA A 517 -2.01 23.97 -17.79
CA ALA A 517 -1.33 23.48 -18.98
C ALA A 517 -1.77 22.06 -19.36
N GLN A 518 -1.98 21.17 -18.37
CA GLN A 518 -2.48 19.81 -18.60
C GLN A 518 -3.92 19.81 -19.14
N LYS A 519 -4.82 20.62 -18.57
CA LYS A 519 -6.20 20.75 -19.08
C LYS A 519 -6.23 21.22 -20.53
N LYS A 520 -5.42 22.21 -20.90
CA LYS A 520 -5.31 22.68 -22.30
C LYS A 520 -4.87 21.56 -23.26
N LYS A 521 -3.87 20.75 -22.87
CA LYS A 521 -3.42 19.60 -23.65
C LYS A 521 -4.51 18.53 -23.81
N SER A 522 -5.27 18.27 -22.75
CA SER A 522 -6.39 17.31 -22.78
C SER A 522 -7.49 17.76 -23.74
N LEU A 523 -7.89 19.03 -23.67
CA LEU A 523 -8.91 19.59 -24.57
C LEU A 523 -8.47 19.52 -26.05
N HIS A 524 -7.21 19.81 -26.32
CA HIS A 524 -6.67 19.73 -27.69
C HIS A 524 -6.70 18.30 -28.25
N ARG A 525 -6.39 17.30 -27.42
CA ARG A 525 -6.47 15.87 -27.82
C ARG A 525 -7.90 15.36 -28.01
N GLN A 526 -8.91 15.98 -27.38
CA GLN A 526 -10.32 15.61 -27.55
C GLN A 526 -10.97 16.30 -28.76
N SER A 527 -10.36 17.37 -29.28
CA SER A 527 -10.82 18.09 -30.47
C SER A 527 -10.22 17.58 -31.79
N GLN A 528 -9.30 16.62 -31.73
CA GLN A 528 -8.75 15.87 -32.87
C GLN A 528 -9.40 14.49 -32.86
#